data_AF-U1MRW0-F1
#
_entry.id   AF-U1MRW0-F1
#
_cell.length_a   1.000
_cell.length_b   1.000
_cell.length_c   1.000
_cell.angle_alpha   90.00
_cell.angle_beta   90.00
_cell.angle_gamma   90.00
#
_symmetry.space_group_name_H-M   'P 1'
#
loop_
_entity.id
_entity.type
_entity.pdbx_description
1 polymer ?
#
loop_
_entity_poly.entity_id
_entity_poly.type
_entity_poly.pdbx_seq_one_letter_code
_entity_poly.pdbx_strand_id
1 'polypeptide(L)' 'MQEQPEIDFAAAAASLPTDDPERAADGLKALMQNPAFRRLVQQVQSGELGDDELRDEATAIAHDLAARQELRRDE' A
#
# COMPACT_ATOMS: atom_id res chain seq x y z
N MET A 1 -1.53 -15.66 23.16
CA MET A 1 -1.55 -15.58 21.69
C MET A 1 -1.73 -14.12 21.37
N GLN A 2 -0.76 -13.45 20.73
CA GLN A 2 -0.96 -12.07 20.33
C GLN A 2 -1.90 -12.09 19.13
N GLU A 3 -3.14 -11.67 19.32
CA GLU A 3 -4.10 -11.41 18.25
C GLU A 3 -3.50 -10.28 17.41
N GLN A 4 -2.90 -10.62 16.26
CA GLN A 4 -2.55 -9.59 15.29
C GLN A 4 -3.88 -8.95 14.88
N PRO A 5 -4.05 -7.63 15.02
CA PRO A 5 -5.28 -6.98 14.59
C PRO A 5 -5.44 -7.29 13.10
N GLU A 6 -6.51 -8.00 12.75
CA GLU A 6 -6.90 -8.14 11.35
C GLU A 6 -7.12 -6.72 10.83
N ILE A 7 -6.25 -6.29 9.91
CA ILE A 7 -6.34 -4.96 9.33
C ILE A 7 -7.64 -4.91 8.53
N ASP A 8 -8.60 -4.13 9.00
CA ASP A 8 -9.83 -3.88 8.28
C ASP A 8 -9.56 -2.89 7.13
N PHE A 9 -9.32 -3.46 5.94
CA PHE A 9 -9.08 -2.70 4.73
C PHE A 9 -10.26 -1.85 4.30
N ALA A 10 -11.51 -2.28 4.60
CA ALA A 10 -12.70 -1.52 4.25
C ALA A 10 -12.83 -0.28 5.16
N ALA A 11 -12.57 -0.43 6.46
CA ALA A 11 -12.54 0.69 7.39
C ALA A 11 -11.41 1.67 7.05
N ALA A 12 -10.22 1.16 6.70
CA ALA A 12 -9.09 2.00 6.28
C ALA A 12 -9.41 2.76 4.99
N ALA A 13 -9.98 2.10 3.98
CA ALA A 13 -10.36 2.72 2.73
C ALA A 13 -11.46 3.78 2.88
N ALA A 14 -12.44 3.54 3.76
CA ALA A 14 -13.51 4.49 4.05
C ALA A 14 -13.00 5.80 4.69
N SER A 15 -11.79 5.78 5.28
CA SER A 15 -11.14 6.99 5.81
C SER A 15 -10.37 7.81 4.78
N LEU A 16 -10.16 7.25 3.57
CA LEU A 16 -9.45 7.92 2.50
C LEU A 16 -10.37 8.89 1.76
N PRO A 17 -9.86 10.04 1.28
CA PRO A 17 -10.60 10.95 0.41
C PRO A 17 -10.67 10.35 -1.00
N THR A 18 -11.48 9.31 -1.17
CA THR A 18 -11.70 8.61 -2.44
C THR A 18 -13.20 8.55 -2.75
N ASP A 19 -13.55 8.70 -4.02
CA ASP A 19 -14.92 8.52 -4.48
C ASP A 19 -15.31 7.03 -4.59
N ASP A 20 -14.32 6.14 -4.54
CA ASP A 20 -14.49 4.69 -4.72
C ASP A 20 -13.77 3.90 -3.59
N PRO A 21 -14.45 3.73 -2.44
CA PRO A 21 -13.85 3.11 -1.25
C PRO A 21 -13.63 1.61 -1.40
N GLU A 22 -14.49 0.90 -2.16
CA GLU A 22 -14.33 -0.53 -2.42
C GLU A 22 -13.04 -0.77 -3.23
N ARG A 23 -12.83 0.01 -4.29
CA ARG A 23 -11.60 -0.04 -5.08
C ARG A 23 -10.37 0.36 -4.26
N ALA A 24 -10.50 1.34 -3.36
CA ALA A 24 -9.40 1.73 -2.48
C ALA A 24 -9.03 0.62 -1.48
N ALA A 25 -10.01 -0.14 -0.96
CA ALA A 25 -9.76 -1.28 -0.10
C ALA A 25 -8.98 -2.39 -0.83
N ASP A 26 -9.36 -2.68 -2.08
CA ASP A 26 -8.63 -3.62 -2.93
C ASP A 26 -7.20 -3.13 -3.24
N GLY A 27 -7.03 -1.84 -3.50
CA GLY A 27 -5.73 -1.21 -3.68
C GLY A 27 -4.83 -1.32 -2.45
N LEU A 28 -5.38 -1.04 -1.26
CA LEU A 28 -4.67 -1.19 0.02
C LEU A 28 -4.28 -2.65 0.29
N LYS A 29 -5.18 -3.59 0.00
CA LYS A 29 -4.90 -5.02 0.12
C LYS A 29 -3.77 -5.45 -0.82
N ALA A 30 -3.80 -4.99 -2.08
CA ALA A 30 -2.75 -5.28 -3.06
C ALA A 30 -1.40 -4.67 -2.66
N LEU A 31 -1.40 -3.44 -2.12
CA LEU A 31 -0.21 -2.78 -1.59
C LEU A 31 0.42 -3.56 -0.43
N MET A 32 -0.39 -4.01 0.53
CA MET A 32 0.08 -4.83 1.67
C MET A 32 0.58 -6.21 1.27
N GLN A 33 0.16 -6.72 0.11
CA GLN A 33 0.66 -7.95 -0.47
C GLN A 33 1.93 -7.74 -1.30
N ASN A 34 2.29 -6.48 -1.62
CA ASN A 34 3.48 -6.18 -2.39
C ASN A 34 4.76 -6.38 -1.54
N PRO A 35 5.69 -7.26 -1.96
CA PRO A 35 6.92 -7.52 -1.20
C PRO A 35 7.85 -6.30 -1.11
N ALA A 36 7.84 -5.40 -2.09
CA ALA A 36 8.60 -4.15 -2.04
C ALA A 36 8.06 -3.23 -0.94
N PHE A 37 6.74 -3.09 -0.85
CA PHE A 37 6.10 -2.30 0.20
C PHE A 37 6.41 -2.85 1.59
N ARG A 38 6.38 -4.18 1.76
CA ARG A 38 6.75 -4.81 3.04
C ARG A 38 8.18 -4.51 3.46
N ARG A 39 9.13 -4.53 2.52
CA ARG A 39 10.53 -4.15 2.80
C ARG A 39 10.64 -2.68 3.17
N LEU A 40 9.96 -1.79 2.44
CA LEU A 40 9.93 -0.36 2.76
C LEU A 40 9.42 -0.13 4.20
N VAL A 41 8.33 -0.78 4.60
CA VAL A 41 7.80 -0.69 5.97
C VAL A 41 8.84 -1.16 7.01
N GLN A 42 9.57 -2.24 6.73
CA GLN A 42 10.65 -2.70 7.62
C GLN A 42 11.78 -1.68 7.74
N GLN A 43 12.22 -1.09 6.63
CA GLN A 43 13.28 -0.07 6.64
C GLN A 43 12.87 1.19 7.39
N VAL A 44 11.61 1.63 7.25
CA VAL A 44 11.03 2.74 8.02
C VAL A 44 11.01 2.42 9.51
N GLN A 45 10.58 1.21 9.90
CA GLN A 45 10.55 0.77 11.29
C GLN A 45 11.95 0.67 11.91
N SER A 46 12.95 0.28 11.12
CA SER A 46 14.35 0.27 11.53
C SER A 46 14.97 1.68 11.63
N GLY A 47 14.30 2.72 11.10
CA GLY A 47 14.85 4.07 11.01
C GLY A 47 16.02 4.19 10.03
N GLU A 48 16.16 3.24 9.10
CA GLU A 48 17.25 3.17 8.12
C GLU A 48 17.03 4.13 6.94
N LEU A 49 15.82 4.70 6.84
CA LEU A 49 15.35 5.42 5.67
C LEU A 49 14.95 6.85 6.04
N GLY A 50 15.56 7.83 5.35
CA GLY A 50 15.23 9.25 5.52
C GLY A 50 13.91 9.63 4.84
N ASP A 51 13.32 10.76 5.21
CA ASP A 51 12.01 11.21 4.71
C ASP A 51 11.95 11.35 3.18
N ASP A 52 13.03 11.85 2.56
CA ASP A 52 13.09 12.02 1.10
C ASP A 52 13.19 10.67 0.38
N GLU A 53 14.03 9.76 0.88
CA GLU A 53 14.19 8.41 0.32
C GLU A 53 12.89 7.59 0.51
N LEU A 54 12.18 7.80 1.62
CA LEU A 54 10.89 7.17 1.89
C LEU A 54 9.84 7.64 0.89
N ARG A 55 9.81 8.95 0.63
CA ARG A 55 8.88 9.53 -0.34
C ARG A 55 9.13 8.96 -1.73
N ASP A 56 10.37 8.88 -2.16
CA ASP A 56 10.73 8.37 -3.49
C ASP A 56 10.38 6.88 -3.64
N GLU A 57 10.77 6.04 -2.67
CA GLU A 57 10.46 4.60 -2.69
C GLU A 57 8.95 4.34 -2.61
N ALA A 58 8.22 5.05 -1.75
CA ALA A 58 6.77 4.92 -1.65
C ALA A 58 6.08 5.32 -2.96
N THR A 59 6.56 6.39 -3.61
CA THR A 59 6.03 6.86 -4.89
C THR A 59 6.29 5.85 -6.00
N ALA A 60 7.50 5.30 -6.09
CA ALA A 60 7.86 4.27 -7.07
C ALA A 60 6.97 3.02 -6.94
N ILE A 61 6.73 2.56 -5.71
CA ILE A 61 5.86 1.40 -5.44
C ILE A 61 4.42 1.70 -5.83
N ALA A 62 3.91 2.91 -5.55
CA ALA A 62 2.56 3.32 -5.94
C ALA A 62 2.40 3.34 -7.47
N HIS A 63 3.39 3.88 -8.20
CA HIS A 63 3.39 3.88 -9.67
C HIS A 63 3.44 2.47 -10.27
N ASP A 64 4.31 1.59 -9.75
CA ASP A 64 4.36 0.19 -10.20
C ASP A 64 3.04 -0.54 -9.95
N LEU A 65 2.41 -0.31 -8.80
CA LEU A 65 1.12 -0.90 -8.47
C LEU A 65 0.00 -0.38 -9.40
N ALA A 66 -0.01 0.92 -9.70
CA ALA A 66 -0.98 1.52 -10.63
C ALA A 66 -0.82 0.96 -12.05
N ALA A 67 0.40 0.91 -12.58
CA ALA A 67 0.68 0.38 -13.91
C ALA A 67 0.22 -1.09 -14.05
N ARG A 68 0.42 -1.90 -13.01
CA ARG A 68 -0.04 -3.31 -12.98
C ARG A 68 -1.55 -3.45 -12.91
N GLN A 69 -2.25 -2.49 -12.30
CA GLN A 69 -3.72 -2.47 -12.28
C GLN A 69 -4.29 -2.07 -13.65
N GLU A 70 -3.67 -1.11 -14.33
CA GLU A 70 -4.08 -0.70 -15.68
C GLU A 70 -3.90 -1.84 -16.69
N LEU A 71 -2.77 -2.55 -16.64
CA LEU A 71 -2.53 -3.72 -17.50
C LEU A 71 -3.57 -4.84 -17.32
N ARG A 72 -4.12 -4.98 -16.11
CA ARG A 72 -5.13 -6.01 -15.80
C ARG A 72 -6.56 -5.58 -16.18
N ARG A 73 -6.76 -4.32 -16.59
CA ARG A 73 -8.06 -3.75 -16.98
C ARG A 73 -8.27 -3.78 -18.50
N ASP A 74 -7.19 -3.86 -19.27
CA ASP A 74 -7.18 -3.98 -20.73
C ASP A 74 -7.31 -5.45 -21.22
N GLU A 75 -7.29 -6.43 -20.31
CA GLU A 75 -7.64 -7.85 -20.58
C GLU A 75 -9.10 -8.16 -20.25
#